data_AF-A0AAN6S0M4-F1
#
_entry.id   AF-A0AAN6S0M4-F1
#
_cell.length_a   1.000
_cell.length_b   1.000
_cell.length_c   1.000
_cell.angle_alpha   90.00
_cell.angle_beta   90.00
_cell.angle_gamma   90.00
#
_symmetry.space_group_name_H-M   'P 1'
#
loop_
_entity.id
_entity.type
_entity.pdbx_description
1 polymer ?
#
loop_
_entity_poly.entity_id
_entity_poly.type
_entity_poly.pdbx_seq_one_letter_code
_entity_poly.pdbx_strand_id
1 'polypeptide(L)'
;MASRCAGFFLIEGPHLGRGYLNDADKTAKAFVWDPDFVALLGLAPGRRMYRTGDLVQQNADGSLIHLGRIDAQIKIRGQRVETGEIESNIVRLQREVRLACVDLVRLSDHAASGDPMLVAAIEVGEFGRDENDKNSEEAGSLLAPQTVRRPTDALGAMIRNLRAELLLVLPRYMVPHFVPMTSLPLNPSSKLDRRATRAILARLSREQLGAFEKPPAESAEDGRTLSPLEDRLGRLWSEVLGCSPREIGAHAHFFQLGGDSVTAMRLVAAAQGAGIRIRVADILQNPRLSDLARAAENYSATRGAEQDPAPFELCPTGRGSSSVSPGPLCKGATSSSSTNPQANPIELPDT
;
A
#
# COMPACT_ATOMS: atom_id res chain seq x y z
N MET A 1 17.31 -24.90 29.25
CA MET A 1 16.23 -25.14 28.27
C MET A 1 15.84 -23.81 27.66
N ALA A 2 16.30 -23.49 26.44
CA ALA A 2 15.88 -22.26 25.76
C ALA A 2 14.39 -22.42 25.37
N SER A 3 13.54 -21.60 25.98
CA SER A 3 12.11 -21.66 25.80
C SER A 3 11.74 -21.21 24.39
N ARG A 4 11.14 -22.09 23.58
CA ARG A 4 10.57 -21.78 22.26
C ARG A 4 9.22 -21.04 22.39
N CYS A 5 9.14 -20.07 23.29
CA CYS A 5 7.93 -19.29 23.50
C CYS A 5 7.93 -18.05 22.61
N ALA A 6 6.80 -17.81 21.95
CA ALA A 6 6.54 -16.57 21.25
C ALA A 6 6.29 -15.44 22.26
N GLY A 7 6.81 -14.24 21.98
CA GLY A 7 6.67 -13.07 22.83
C GLY A 7 6.68 -11.77 22.04
N PHE A 8 6.34 -10.68 22.73
CA PHE A 8 6.36 -9.35 22.14
C PHE A 8 7.79 -8.82 21.99
N PHE A 9 8.05 -8.20 20.85
CA PHE A 9 9.33 -7.56 20.61
C PHE A 9 9.33 -6.10 21.10
N LEU A 10 10.28 -5.81 21.98
CA LEU A 10 10.54 -4.49 22.56
C LEU A 10 11.96 -4.07 22.20
N ILE A 11 12.12 -2.82 21.79
CA ILE A 11 13.44 -2.25 21.46
C ILE A 11 13.81 -1.19 22.49
N GLU A 12 15.04 -1.26 22.98
CA GLU A 12 15.67 -0.26 23.83
C GLU A 12 16.96 0.24 23.17
N GLY A 13 17.30 1.52 23.34
CA GLY A 13 18.59 2.06 22.95
C GLY A 13 18.55 3.53 22.53
N PRO A 14 19.70 4.10 22.13
CA PRO A 14 19.81 5.50 21.74
C PRO A 14 19.04 5.85 20.46
N HIS A 15 18.66 4.85 19.67
CA HIS A 15 17.94 5.02 18.39
C HIS A 15 16.42 5.25 18.56
N LEU A 16 15.91 5.25 19.80
CA LEU A 16 14.49 5.49 20.03
C LEU A 16 14.10 6.94 19.68
N GLY A 17 13.02 7.08 18.92
CA GLY A 17 12.44 8.38 18.63
C GLY A 17 11.93 9.08 19.89
N ARG A 18 11.77 10.41 19.81
CA ARG A 18 11.19 11.20 20.91
C ARG A 18 9.73 10.81 21.18
N GLY A 19 8.95 10.55 20.14
CA GLY A 19 7.54 10.21 20.21
C GLY A 19 6.85 10.45 18.88
N TYR A 20 5.53 10.34 18.85
CA TYR A 20 4.70 10.78 17.73
C TYR A 20 4.46 12.29 17.83
N LEU A 21 4.59 13.00 16.70
CA LEU A 21 4.42 14.44 16.64
C LEU A 21 2.99 14.84 17.04
N ASN A 22 2.85 15.70 18.04
CA ASN A 22 1.57 16.21 18.57
C ASN A 22 0.57 15.12 19.01
N ASP A 23 1.04 13.90 19.31
CA ASP A 23 0.18 12.78 19.71
C ASP A 23 0.76 12.10 20.95
N ALA A 24 0.49 12.73 22.11
CA ALA A 24 0.96 12.25 23.40
C ALA A 24 0.36 10.88 23.76
N ASP A 25 -0.90 10.64 23.39
CA ASP A 25 -1.60 9.39 23.67
C ASP A 25 -1.00 8.21 22.90
N LYS A 26 -0.72 8.37 21.59
CA LYS A 26 0.00 7.34 20.83
C LYS A 26 1.42 7.15 21.35
N THR A 27 2.08 8.22 21.78
CA THR A 27 3.43 8.14 22.34
C THR A 27 3.43 7.32 23.62
N ALA A 28 2.51 7.56 24.55
CA ALA A 28 2.40 6.80 25.79
C ALA A 28 2.04 5.32 25.55
N LYS A 29 1.24 5.02 24.52
CA LYS A 29 0.87 3.64 24.17
C LYS A 29 2.04 2.85 23.57
N ALA A 30 2.86 3.48 22.73
CA ALA A 30 3.95 2.82 22.02
C ALA A 30 5.27 2.80 22.79
N PHE A 31 5.55 3.84 23.59
CA PHE A 31 6.76 3.92 24.42
C PHE A 31 6.42 3.64 25.88
N VAL A 32 6.94 2.53 26.39
CA VAL A 32 6.74 2.10 27.76
C VAL A 32 7.97 2.35 28.61
N TRP A 33 7.74 2.56 29.90
CA TRP A 33 8.77 2.74 30.90
C TRP A 33 8.74 1.58 31.87
N ASP A 34 9.92 1.04 32.17
CA ASP A 34 10.15 0.02 33.21
C ASP A 34 9.06 -1.08 33.27
N PRO A 35 8.86 -1.85 32.18
CA PRO A 35 7.93 -2.97 32.21
C PRO A 35 8.35 -4.00 33.28
N ASP A 36 7.39 -4.74 33.84
CA ASP A 36 7.58 -5.63 35.00
C ASP A 36 8.80 -6.57 34.91
N PHE A 37 9.13 -7.03 33.71
CA PHE A 37 10.29 -7.91 33.50
C PHE A 37 11.63 -7.23 33.78
N VAL A 38 11.73 -5.90 33.73
CA VAL A 38 12.94 -5.14 34.10
C VAL A 38 13.31 -5.42 35.55
N ALA A 39 12.32 -5.37 36.45
CA ALA A 39 12.51 -5.72 37.85
C ALA A 39 12.79 -7.21 38.03
N LEU A 40 12.07 -8.09 37.32
CA LEU A 40 12.27 -9.55 37.40
C LEU A 40 13.67 -9.99 36.95
N LEU A 41 14.26 -9.29 35.97
CA LEU A 41 15.61 -9.55 35.48
C LEU A 41 16.71 -8.81 36.27
N GLY A 42 16.35 -8.02 37.29
CA GLY A 42 17.29 -7.24 38.09
C GLY A 42 18.00 -6.13 37.32
N LEU A 43 17.36 -5.59 36.28
CA LEU A 43 17.90 -4.48 35.48
C LEU A 43 17.65 -3.14 36.17
N ALA A 44 18.52 -2.15 35.91
CA ALA A 44 18.36 -0.80 36.44
C ALA A 44 17.05 -0.15 35.95
N PRO A 45 16.33 0.61 36.79
CA PRO A 45 15.12 1.34 36.41
C PRO A 45 15.42 2.56 35.53
N GLY A 46 14.39 3.19 34.98
CA GLY A 46 14.48 4.31 34.05
C GLY A 46 14.64 3.88 32.59
N ARG A 47 14.31 2.64 32.25
CA ARG A 47 14.46 2.09 30.91
C ARG A 47 13.22 2.38 30.08
N ARG A 48 13.41 3.12 29.00
CA ARG A 48 12.39 3.40 28.01
C ARG A 48 12.50 2.41 26.86
N MET A 49 11.39 1.75 26.53
CA MET A 49 11.33 0.77 25.46
C MET A 49 10.22 1.08 24.47
N TYR A 50 10.43 0.76 23.19
CA TYR A 50 9.44 0.89 22.13
C TYR A 50 8.79 -0.45 21.81
N ARG A 51 7.46 -0.49 21.83
CA ARG A 51 6.66 -1.64 21.38
C ARG A 51 6.61 -1.66 19.86
N THR A 52 7.25 -2.64 19.23
CA THR A 52 7.26 -2.73 17.76
C THR A 52 5.95 -3.28 17.20
N GLY A 53 5.17 -3.97 18.03
CA GLY A 53 3.98 -4.72 17.61
C GLY A 53 4.30 -6.03 16.91
N ASP A 54 5.57 -6.45 16.84
CA ASP A 54 5.97 -7.72 16.25
C ASP A 54 5.95 -8.83 17.30
N LEU A 55 5.49 -10.01 16.88
CA LEU A 55 5.59 -11.25 17.62
C LEU A 55 6.84 -11.99 17.15
N VAL A 56 7.74 -12.28 18.08
CA VAL A 56 9.01 -12.95 17.80
C VAL A 56 9.20 -14.16 18.70
N GLN A 57 10.03 -15.08 18.26
CA GLN A 57 10.49 -16.22 19.05
C GLN A 57 12.01 -16.27 19.00
N GLN A 58 12.64 -16.40 20.17
CA GLN A 58 14.08 -16.54 20.25
C GLN A 58 14.50 -18.02 20.12
N ASN A 59 15.48 -18.28 19.28
CA ASN A 59 16.12 -19.58 19.12
C ASN A 59 17.19 -19.81 20.19
N ALA A 60 17.65 -21.06 20.31
CA ALA A 60 18.69 -21.43 21.27
C ALA A 60 20.06 -20.77 20.99
N ASP A 61 20.32 -20.38 19.75
CA ASP A 61 21.53 -19.66 19.32
C ASP A 61 21.44 -18.13 19.54
N GLY A 62 20.30 -17.65 20.07
CA GLY A 62 20.05 -16.23 20.29
C GLY A 62 19.43 -15.49 19.09
N SER A 63 19.30 -16.14 17.93
CA SER A 63 18.62 -15.56 16.76
C SER A 63 17.12 -15.38 17.01
N LEU A 64 16.50 -14.39 16.35
CA LEU A 64 15.07 -14.10 16.49
C LEU A 64 14.33 -14.50 15.21
N ILE A 65 13.29 -15.33 15.36
CA ILE A 65 12.34 -15.66 14.30
C ILE A 65 11.16 -14.70 14.41
N HIS A 66 10.89 -13.97 13.33
CA HIS A 66 9.70 -13.13 13.21
C HIS A 66 8.47 -13.98 12.87
N LEU A 67 7.46 -13.99 13.76
CA LEU A 67 6.25 -14.79 13.61
C LEU A 67 5.08 -13.99 13.00
N GLY A 68 5.06 -12.66 13.13
CA GLY A 68 3.99 -11.81 12.61
C GLY A 68 3.85 -10.49 13.37
N ARG A 69 2.78 -9.75 13.10
CA ARG A 69 2.40 -8.55 13.85
C ARG A 69 1.14 -8.80 14.66
N ILE A 70 1.05 -8.20 15.85
CA ILE A 70 -0.18 -8.21 16.66
C ILE A 70 -1.20 -7.20 16.13
N ASP A 71 -0.73 -6.11 15.55
CA ASP A 71 -1.59 -5.14 14.86
C ASP A 71 -1.84 -5.59 13.41
N ALA A 72 -2.91 -5.08 12.82
CA ALA A 72 -3.35 -5.43 11.47
C ALA A 72 -2.48 -4.76 10.37
N GLN A 73 -1.27 -4.35 10.72
CA GLN A 73 -0.41 -3.59 9.83
C GLN A 73 0.31 -4.51 8.85
N ILE A 74 0.26 -4.16 7.57
CA ILE A 74 0.83 -4.95 6.49
C ILE A 74 1.88 -4.15 5.72
N LYS A 75 2.85 -4.85 5.14
CA LYS A 75 3.80 -4.27 4.19
C LYS A 75 3.35 -4.57 2.78
N ILE A 76 2.99 -3.53 2.03
CA ILE A 76 2.64 -3.63 0.61
C ILE A 76 3.81 -3.05 -0.17
N ARG A 77 4.59 -3.90 -0.85
CA ARG A 77 5.68 -3.46 -1.76
C ARG A 77 6.65 -2.47 -1.10
N GLY A 78 7.06 -2.78 0.14
CA GLY A 78 7.98 -1.96 0.95
C GLY A 78 7.31 -0.82 1.72
N GLN A 79 6.03 -0.56 1.50
CA GLN A 79 5.27 0.51 2.17
C GLN A 79 4.49 -0.06 3.35
N ARG A 80 4.49 0.66 4.46
CA ARG A 80 3.81 0.26 5.70
C ARG A 80 2.39 0.81 5.68
N VAL A 81 1.40 -0.09 5.72
CA VAL A 81 -0.02 0.23 5.54
C VAL A 81 -0.82 -0.28 6.71
N GLU A 82 -1.65 0.59 7.30
CA GLU A 82 -2.59 0.23 8.36
C GLU A 82 -3.90 -0.24 7.72
N THR A 83 -4.22 -1.53 7.79
CA THR A 83 -5.47 -2.05 7.20
C THR A 83 -6.71 -1.44 7.84
N GLY A 84 -6.67 -1.12 9.14
CA GLY A 84 -7.76 -0.47 9.86
C GLY A 84 -8.12 0.93 9.33
N GLU A 85 -7.15 1.66 8.76
CA GLU A 85 -7.43 2.94 8.09
C GLU A 85 -8.27 2.73 6.83
N ILE A 86 -7.92 1.71 6.03
CA ILE A 86 -8.65 1.36 4.82
C ILE A 86 -10.06 0.89 5.18
N GLU A 87 -10.19 -0.01 6.15
CA GLU A 87 -11.48 -0.52 6.65
C GLU A 87 -12.39 0.60 7.13
N SER A 88 -11.86 1.54 7.92
CA SER A 88 -12.62 2.68 8.45
C SER A 88 -13.09 3.61 7.33
N ASN A 89 -12.24 3.88 6.32
CA ASN A 89 -12.63 4.69 5.17
C ASN A 89 -13.71 4.00 4.33
N ILE A 90 -13.62 2.67 4.13
CA ILE A 90 -14.64 1.91 3.39
C ILE A 90 -16.01 2.05 4.05
N VAL A 91 -16.12 1.78 5.36
CA VAL A 91 -17.39 1.85 6.10
C VAL A 91 -17.91 3.28 6.18
N ARG A 92 -17.00 4.27 6.25
CA ARG A 92 -17.39 5.69 6.28
C ARG A 92 -17.94 6.19 4.95
N LEU A 93 -17.36 5.77 3.83
CA LEU A 93 -17.75 6.22 2.50
C LEU A 93 -18.99 5.48 1.99
N GLN A 94 -19.10 4.17 2.25
CA GLN A 94 -20.21 3.37 1.76
C GLN A 94 -21.16 2.91 2.87
N ARG A 95 -22.38 3.45 2.88
CA ARG A 95 -23.39 3.18 3.92
C ARG A 95 -23.94 1.75 3.89
N GLU A 96 -23.93 1.11 2.74
CA GLU A 96 -24.40 -0.25 2.53
C GLU A 96 -23.41 -1.29 3.07
N VAL A 97 -22.16 -0.88 3.34
CA VAL A 97 -21.12 -1.76 3.90
C VAL A 97 -21.18 -1.69 5.43
N ARG A 98 -21.55 -2.82 6.06
CA ARG A 98 -21.67 -2.89 7.53
C ARG A 98 -20.33 -3.17 8.21
N LEU A 99 -19.53 -4.04 7.61
CA LEU A 99 -18.22 -4.44 8.09
C LEU A 99 -17.26 -4.59 6.91
N ALA A 100 -15.99 -4.27 7.13
CA ALA A 100 -14.93 -4.46 6.15
C ALA A 100 -13.74 -5.17 6.80
N CYS A 101 -13.15 -6.11 6.08
CA CYS A 101 -11.93 -6.80 6.47
C CYS A 101 -10.92 -6.70 5.31
N VAL A 102 -9.84 -5.97 5.53
CA VAL A 102 -8.78 -5.78 4.54
C VAL A 102 -7.61 -6.70 4.87
N ASP A 103 -7.15 -7.45 3.89
CA ASP A 103 -6.02 -8.35 4.05
C ASP A 103 -5.20 -8.53 2.77
N LEU A 104 -3.98 -9.02 2.94
CA LEU A 104 -3.04 -9.30 1.89
C LEU A 104 -3.11 -10.81 1.55
N VAL A 105 -3.60 -11.14 0.36
CA VAL A 105 -3.95 -12.51 -0.03
C VAL A 105 -3.14 -12.95 -1.25
N ARG A 106 -2.70 -14.21 -1.25
CA ARG A 106 -2.13 -14.86 -2.44
C ARG A 106 -3.19 -15.78 -3.04
N LEU A 107 -3.48 -15.58 -4.32
CA LEU A 107 -4.50 -16.34 -5.05
C LEU A 107 -3.94 -17.70 -5.51
N SER A 108 -4.82 -18.68 -5.67
CA SER A 108 -4.49 -20.06 -6.02
C SER A 108 -3.90 -20.25 -7.42
N ASP A 109 -4.13 -19.30 -8.34
CA ASP A 109 -3.93 -19.53 -9.78
C ASP A 109 -2.47 -19.32 -10.25
N HIS A 110 -1.58 -18.82 -9.38
CA HIS A 110 -0.17 -18.67 -9.70
C HIS A 110 0.69 -19.75 -9.04
N ALA A 111 1.44 -20.47 -9.87
CA ALA A 111 2.53 -21.33 -9.45
C ALA A 111 3.54 -20.55 -8.60
N ALA A 112 3.48 -20.72 -7.27
CA ALA A 112 4.46 -20.35 -6.24
C ALA A 112 5.01 -18.88 -6.18
N SER A 113 4.70 -18.01 -7.15
CA SER A 113 5.32 -16.68 -7.35
C SER A 113 4.29 -15.57 -7.61
N GLY A 114 3.05 -15.72 -7.12
CA GLY A 114 2.07 -14.64 -7.17
C GLY A 114 2.37 -13.59 -6.11
N ASP A 115 2.59 -12.34 -6.52
CA ASP A 115 2.69 -11.22 -5.60
C ASP A 115 1.39 -11.10 -4.79
N PRO A 116 1.50 -10.86 -3.48
CA PRO A 116 0.33 -10.83 -2.63
C PRO A 116 -0.48 -9.56 -2.91
N MET A 117 -1.79 -9.72 -3.03
CA MET A 117 -2.71 -8.67 -3.43
C MET A 117 -3.51 -8.16 -2.25
N LEU A 118 -3.78 -6.86 -2.23
CA LEU A 118 -4.64 -6.24 -1.24
C LEU A 118 -6.11 -6.47 -1.61
N VAL A 119 -6.85 -7.16 -0.74
CA VAL A 119 -8.25 -7.54 -0.94
C VAL A 119 -9.07 -7.11 0.28
N ALA A 120 -10.24 -6.53 0.03
CA ALA A 120 -11.21 -6.12 1.05
C ALA A 120 -12.46 -6.97 0.93
N ALA A 121 -12.70 -7.81 1.93
CA ALA A 121 -14.00 -8.46 2.10
C ALA A 121 -14.96 -7.45 2.73
N ILE A 122 -16.06 -7.12 2.05
CA ILE A 122 -17.05 -6.15 2.50
C ILE A 122 -18.38 -6.86 2.75
N GLU A 123 -18.94 -6.69 3.95
CA GLU A 123 -20.26 -7.19 4.26
C GLU A 123 -21.31 -6.21 3.77
N VAL A 124 -22.10 -6.64 2.78
CA VAL A 124 -23.15 -5.84 2.16
C VAL A 124 -24.48 -6.49 2.50
N GLY A 125 -25.42 -5.71 3.03
CA GLY A 125 -26.76 -6.17 3.40
C GLY A 125 -27.61 -6.61 2.20
N GLU A 126 -28.89 -6.24 2.16
CA GLU A 126 -29.78 -6.69 1.08
C GLU A 126 -29.51 -6.04 -0.28
N PHE A 127 -28.71 -4.97 -0.31
CA PHE A 127 -28.37 -4.22 -1.53
C PHE A 127 -27.73 -5.12 -2.59
N GLY A 128 -28.21 -5.08 -3.84
CA GLY A 128 -27.64 -5.81 -4.97
C GLY A 128 -27.79 -7.34 -4.90
N ARG A 129 -28.79 -7.88 -4.16
CA ARG A 129 -29.09 -9.32 -4.15
C ARG A 129 -29.64 -9.73 -5.51
N ASP A 130 -29.16 -10.86 -6.02
CA ASP A 130 -29.76 -11.53 -7.17
C ASP A 130 -31.05 -12.20 -6.69
N GLU A 131 -32.15 -12.10 -7.44
CA GLU A 131 -33.43 -12.72 -7.05
C GLU A 131 -33.32 -14.25 -6.96
N ASN A 132 -32.38 -14.85 -7.69
CA ASN A 132 -32.05 -16.28 -7.62
C ASN A 132 -31.32 -16.70 -6.33
N ASP A 133 -30.79 -15.76 -5.55
CA ASP A 133 -30.06 -16.05 -4.30
C ASP A 133 -31.01 -16.58 -3.19
N LYS A 134 -32.34 -16.33 -3.34
CA LYS A 134 -33.39 -16.87 -2.46
C LYS A 134 -33.54 -18.39 -2.53
N ASN A 135 -33.20 -19.03 -3.65
CA ASN A 135 -33.34 -20.48 -3.84
C ASN A 135 -32.13 -21.29 -3.33
N SER A 136 -31.03 -20.63 -2.95
CA SER A 136 -29.80 -21.29 -2.50
C SER A 136 -29.83 -21.74 -1.03
N GLU A 137 -30.82 -21.31 -0.25
CA GLU A 137 -30.95 -21.76 1.15
C GLU A 137 -31.53 -23.17 1.28
N GLU A 138 -32.18 -23.71 0.25
CA GLU A 138 -32.87 -25.02 0.31
C GLU A 138 -32.13 -26.20 -0.36
N ALA A 139 -31.10 -25.94 -1.19
CA ALA A 139 -30.35 -27.01 -1.85
C ALA A 139 -29.08 -27.37 -1.07
N GLY A 140 -29.18 -28.39 -0.22
CA GLY A 140 -28.09 -28.91 0.61
C GLY A 140 -26.78 -29.18 -0.15
N SER A 141 -25.78 -28.33 0.12
CA SER A 141 -24.38 -28.64 -0.12
C SER A 141 -23.61 -28.49 1.19
N LEU A 142 -23.12 -29.61 1.70
CA LEU A 142 -22.48 -29.80 3.01
C LEU A 142 -21.10 -29.12 3.17
N LEU A 143 -20.80 -28.06 2.41
CA LEU A 143 -19.55 -27.30 2.51
C LEU A 143 -19.81 -25.79 2.24
N ALA A 144 -20.09 -25.05 3.32
CA ALA A 144 -20.21 -23.59 3.45
C ALA A 144 -21.33 -22.88 2.65
N PRO A 145 -22.21 -22.07 3.29
CA PRO A 145 -23.11 -21.18 2.58
C PRO A 145 -22.28 -20.23 1.70
N GLN A 146 -22.74 -19.93 0.48
CA GLN A 146 -22.07 -19.04 -0.47
C GLN A 146 -21.84 -17.67 0.20
N THR A 147 -20.69 -17.51 0.85
CA THR A 147 -20.41 -16.36 1.69
C THR A 147 -20.06 -15.15 0.83
N VAL A 148 -19.52 -15.41 -0.36
CA VAL A 148 -19.22 -14.42 -1.40
C VAL A 148 -20.46 -14.26 -2.29
N ARG A 149 -20.88 -13.02 -2.49
CA ARG A 149 -22.08 -12.68 -3.28
C ARG A 149 -21.81 -12.82 -4.77
N ARG A 150 -22.85 -13.01 -5.57
CA ARG A 150 -22.69 -13.02 -7.04
C ARG A 150 -22.51 -11.58 -7.57
N PRO A 151 -21.72 -11.40 -8.64
CA PRO A 151 -21.62 -10.11 -9.31
C PRO A 151 -22.98 -9.69 -9.88
N THR A 152 -23.48 -8.54 -9.45
CA THR A 152 -24.66 -7.86 -10.02
C THR A 152 -24.27 -6.46 -10.49
N ASP A 153 -24.98 -5.90 -11.47
CA ASP A 153 -24.63 -4.58 -12.01
C ASP A 153 -24.67 -3.47 -10.94
N ALA A 154 -25.66 -3.54 -10.04
CA ALA A 154 -25.77 -2.63 -8.90
C ALA A 154 -24.54 -2.71 -7.96
N LEU A 155 -24.08 -3.93 -7.69
CA LEU A 155 -22.92 -4.18 -6.84
C LEU A 155 -21.62 -3.72 -7.51
N GLY A 156 -21.47 -3.98 -8.81
CA GLY A 156 -20.34 -3.49 -9.60
C GLY A 156 -20.31 -1.96 -9.67
N ALA A 157 -21.45 -1.30 -9.85
CA ALA A 157 -21.54 0.17 -9.84
C ALA A 157 -21.14 0.75 -8.49
N MET A 158 -21.63 0.16 -7.39
CA MET A 158 -21.27 0.55 -6.03
C MET A 158 -19.76 0.44 -5.78
N ILE A 159 -19.14 -0.69 -6.16
CA ILE A 159 -17.69 -0.91 -5.99
C ILE A 159 -16.87 0.10 -6.79
N ARG A 160 -17.28 0.40 -8.04
CA ARG A 160 -16.61 1.42 -8.86
C ARG A 160 -16.67 2.80 -8.22
N ASN A 161 -17.81 3.19 -7.67
CA ASN A 161 -17.99 4.46 -6.97
C ASN A 161 -17.14 4.52 -5.69
N LEU A 162 -17.21 3.49 -4.84
CA LEU A 162 -16.40 3.39 -3.63
C LEU A 162 -14.90 3.48 -3.93
N ARG A 163 -14.46 2.79 -5.00
CA ARG A 163 -13.06 2.86 -5.45
C ARG A 163 -12.66 4.28 -5.88
N ALA A 164 -13.52 4.98 -6.62
CA ALA A 164 -13.27 6.35 -7.04
C ALA A 164 -13.16 7.31 -5.84
N GLU A 165 -14.04 7.17 -4.85
CA GLU A 165 -13.99 7.98 -3.63
C GLU A 165 -12.77 7.68 -2.76
N LEU A 166 -12.39 6.41 -2.62
CA LEU A 166 -11.20 6.03 -1.86
C LEU A 166 -9.92 6.60 -2.47
N LEU A 167 -9.84 6.73 -3.80
CA LEU A 167 -8.69 7.36 -4.46
C LEU A 167 -8.54 8.86 -4.17
N LEU A 168 -9.58 9.52 -3.64
CA LEU A 168 -9.51 10.92 -3.22
C LEU A 168 -8.91 11.09 -1.81
N VAL A 169 -9.01 10.06 -0.97
CA VAL A 169 -8.60 10.11 0.45
C VAL A 169 -7.38 9.24 0.77
N LEU A 170 -7.17 8.17 0.00
CA LEU A 170 -6.09 7.22 0.21
C LEU A 170 -5.16 7.17 -1.00
N PRO A 171 -3.85 6.97 -0.78
CA PRO A 171 -2.93 6.64 -1.85
C PRO A 171 -3.36 5.39 -2.61
N ARG A 172 -3.08 5.37 -3.92
CA ARG A 172 -3.51 4.32 -4.85
C ARG A 172 -3.12 2.89 -4.45
N TYR A 173 -1.97 2.71 -3.80
CA TYR A 173 -1.48 1.41 -3.33
C TYR A 173 -2.25 0.88 -2.10
N MET A 174 -3.04 1.72 -1.42
CA MET A 174 -3.91 1.35 -0.30
C MET A 174 -5.32 0.98 -0.75
N VAL A 175 -5.65 1.13 -2.04
CA VAL A 175 -6.99 0.83 -2.56
C VAL A 175 -7.08 -0.65 -2.92
N PRO A 176 -7.92 -1.44 -2.22
CA PRO A 176 -8.00 -2.89 -2.39
C PRO A 176 -8.87 -3.30 -3.60
N HIS A 177 -8.85 -4.59 -3.92
CA HIS A 177 -9.94 -5.22 -4.69
C HIS A 177 -11.07 -5.60 -3.74
N PHE A 178 -12.32 -5.38 -4.14
CA PHE A 178 -13.48 -5.58 -3.26
C PHE A 178 -14.14 -6.94 -3.50
N VAL A 179 -14.44 -7.65 -2.42
CA VAL A 179 -15.19 -8.91 -2.43
C VAL A 179 -16.42 -8.76 -1.56
N PRO A 180 -17.60 -8.58 -2.18
CA PRO A 180 -18.85 -8.51 -1.44
C PRO A 180 -19.22 -9.85 -0.83
N MET A 181 -19.60 -9.82 0.44
CA MET A 181 -20.00 -10.98 1.21
C MET A 181 -21.36 -10.76 1.87
N THR A 182 -22.12 -11.83 2.03
CA THR A 182 -23.42 -11.81 2.72
C THR A 182 -23.21 -11.60 4.22
N SER A 183 -22.20 -12.24 4.78
CA SER A 183 -21.75 -12.04 6.15
C SER A 183 -20.25 -12.32 6.28
N LEU A 184 -19.57 -11.56 7.13
CA LEU A 184 -18.17 -11.86 7.44
C LEU A 184 -18.08 -12.93 8.55
N PRO A 185 -17.12 -13.88 8.46
CA PRO A 185 -16.88 -14.86 9.51
C PRO A 185 -16.66 -14.20 10.88
N LEU A 186 -17.42 -14.62 11.88
CA LEU A 186 -17.25 -14.20 13.27
C LEU A 186 -16.71 -15.36 14.11
N ASN A 187 -15.89 -15.06 15.10
CA ASN A 187 -15.45 -16.01 16.10
C ASN A 187 -16.55 -16.25 17.17
N PRO A 188 -16.39 -17.22 18.08
CA PRO A 188 -17.36 -17.48 19.14
C PRO A 188 -17.64 -16.29 20.07
N SER A 189 -16.76 -15.30 20.10
CA SER A 189 -16.93 -14.04 20.85
C SER A 189 -17.61 -12.94 20.02
N SER A 190 -18.22 -13.28 18.88
CA SER A 190 -18.88 -12.36 17.94
C SER A 190 -17.96 -11.28 17.35
N LYS A 191 -16.64 -11.47 17.43
CA LYS A 191 -15.65 -10.60 16.77
C LYS A 191 -15.28 -11.16 15.40
N LEU A 192 -14.88 -10.29 14.48
CA LEU A 192 -14.43 -10.68 13.14
C LEU A 192 -13.28 -11.71 13.19
N ASP A 193 -13.47 -12.86 12.56
CA ASP A 193 -12.43 -13.87 12.36
C ASP A 193 -11.68 -13.59 11.06
N ARG A 194 -10.59 -12.84 11.19
CA ARG A 194 -9.71 -12.47 10.06
C ARG A 194 -9.05 -13.69 9.43
N ARG A 195 -8.74 -14.74 10.22
CA ARG A 195 -8.08 -15.94 9.70
C ARG A 195 -9.05 -16.74 8.82
N ALA A 196 -10.29 -16.91 9.27
CA ALA A 196 -11.34 -17.53 8.46
C ALA A 196 -11.63 -16.71 7.19
N THR A 197 -11.73 -15.38 7.33
CA THR A 197 -11.94 -14.47 6.18
C THR A 197 -10.83 -14.60 5.15
N ARG A 198 -9.56 -14.55 5.58
CA ARG A 198 -8.39 -14.74 4.70
C ARG A 198 -8.43 -16.09 3.98
N ALA A 199 -8.82 -17.16 4.68
CA ALA A 199 -8.91 -18.50 4.09
C ALA A 199 -9.98 -18.59 2.98
N ILE A 200 -11.08 -17.85 3.11
CA ILE A 200 -12.10 -17.72 2.05
C ILE A 200 -11.51 -16.95 0.87
N LEU A 201 -10.92 -15.78 1.12
CA LEU A 201 -10.35 -14.93 0.06
C LEU A 201 -9.23 -15.63 -0.72
N ALA A 202 -8.40 -16.44 -0.04
CA ALA A 202 -7.30 -17.18 -0.67
C ALA A 202 -7.76 -18.29 -1.63
N ARG A 203 -9.03 -18.71 -1.55
CA ARG A 203 -9.63 -19.70 -2.46
C ARG A 203 -10.21 -19.09 -3.73
N LEU A 204 -10.27 -17.76 -3.82
CA LEU A 204 -10.83 -17.07 -4.98
C LEU A 204 -9.83 -17.02 -6.12
N SER A 205 -10.33 -17.20 -7.33
CA SER A 205 -9.55 -17.01 -8.55
C SER A 205 -9.44 -15.52 -8.90
N ARG A 206 -8.45 -15.17 -9.74
CA ARG A 206 -8.31 -13.79 -10.22
C ARG A 206 -9.52 -13.32 -11.03
N GLU A 207 -10.13 -14.23 -11.80
CA GLU A 207 -11.35 -13.93 -12.56
C GLU A 207 -12.53 -13.58 -11.65
N GLN A 208 -12.69 -14.30 -10.54
CA GLN A 208 -13.74 -14.04 -9.55
C GLN A 208 -13.57 -12.67 -8.87
N LEU A 209 -12.33 -12.25 -8.62
CA LEU A 209 -12.04 -10.92 -8.07
C LEU A 209 -12.30 -9.80 -9.09
N GLY A 210 -11.93 -10.03 -10.34
CA GLY A 210 -12.16 -9.08 -11.43
C GLY A 210 -13.64 -8.93 -11.81
N ALA A 211 -14.48 -9.93 -11.52
CA ALA A 211 -15.88 -9.94 -11.93
C ALA A 211 -16.69 -8.76 -11.39
N PHE A 212 -16.37 -8.25 -10.20
CA PHE A 212 -17.06 -7.10 -9.59
C PHE A 212 -16.56 -5.74 -10.09
N GLU A 213 -15.40 -5.69 -10.73
CA GLU A 213 -14.80 -4.46 -11.24
C GLU A 213 -15.06 -4.27 -12.75
N LYS A 214 -15.52 -5.33 -13.44
CA LYS A 214 -15.91 -5.24 -14.85
C LYS A 214 -17.02 -4.20 -15.04
N PRO A 215 -16.92 -3.32 -16.06
CA PRO A 215 -18.03 -2.45 -16.43
C PRO A 215 -19.24 -3.31 -16.86
N PRO A 216 -20.47 -2.74 -16.84
CA PRO A 216 -21.69 -3.47 -17.20
C PRO A 216 -21.54 -4.13 -18.58
N ALA A 217 -22.24 -5.25 -18.80
CA ALA A 217 -22.17 -6.04 -20.04
C ALA A 217 -22.35 -5.20 -21.31
N GLU A 218 -23.13 -4.12 -21.25
CA GLU A 218 -23.36 -3.17 -22.35
C GLU A 218 -22.11 -2.35 -22.74
N SER A 219 -21.11 -2.28 -21.88
CA SER A 219 -19.78 -1.73 -22.16
C SER A 219 -18.71 -2.80 -22.37
N ALA A 220 -19.06 -4.08 -22.19
CA ALA A 220 -18.14 -5.22 -22.17
C ALA A 220 -18.22 -6.10 -23.43
N GLU A 221 -18.97 -5.68 -24.44
CA GLU A 221 -18.84 -6.18 -25.81
C GLU A 221 -17.55 -5.63 -26.45
N ASP A 222 -16.39 -5.96 -25.92
CA ASP A 222 -15.12 -5.66 -26.59
C ASP A 222 -14.74 -6.81 -27.53
N GLY A 223 -15.60 -7.01 -28.53
CA GLY A 223 -15.18 -7.44 -29.87
C GLY A 223 -14.44 -6.33 -30.62
N ARG A 224 -14.07 -5.25 -29.92
CA ARG A 224 -13.25 -4.17 -30.44
C ARG A 224 -11.86 -4.72 -30.79
N THR A 225 -11.48 -4.55 -32.04
CA THR A 225 -10.12 -4.76 -32.49
C THR A 225 -9.19 -3.77 -31.78
N LEU A 226 -8.18 -4.29 -31.09
CA LEU A 226 -7.14 -3.50 -30.47
C LEU A 226 -6.46 -2.63 -31.54
N SER A 227 -6.20 -1.35 -31.21
CA SER A 227 -5.32 -0.50 -32.00
C SER A 227 -3.95 -1.18 -32.16
N PRO A 228 -3.22 -0.96 -33.27
CA PRO A 228 -1.86 -1.46 -33.42
C PRO A 228 -0.94 -1.10 -32.24
N LEU A 229 -1.15 0.05 -31.60
CA LEU A 229 -0.40 0.44 -30.42
C LEU A 229 -0.86 -0.31 -29.16
N GLU A 230 -2.16 -0.51 -28.99
CA GLU A 230 -2.73 -1.29 -27.87
C GLU A 230 -2.25 -2.74 -27.93
N ASP A 231 -2.21 -3.37 -29.12
CA ASP A 231 -1.70 -4.74 -29.30
C ASP A 231 -0.20 -4.81 -28.96
N ARG A 232 0.61 -3.84 -29.42
CA ARG A 232 2.04 -3.78 -29.08
C ARG A 232 2.27 -3.59 -27.58
N LEU A 233 1.55 -2.67 -26.94
CA LEU A 233 1.62 -2.46 -25.49
C LEU A 233 1.13 -3.69 -24.73
N GLY A 234 0.06 -4.35 -25.20
CA GLY A 234 -0.50 -5.56 -24.58
C GLY A 234 0.50 -6.72 -24.57
N ARG A 235 1.26 -6.92 -25.65
CA ARG A 235 2.33 -7.93 -25.70
C ARG A 235 3.43 -7.64 -24.66
N LEU A 236 3.86 -6.37 -24.56
CA LEU A 236 4.85 -5.94 -23.57
C LEU A 236 4.34 -6.11 -22.13
N TRP A 237 3.05 -5.83 -21.89
CA TRP A 237 2.43 -6.09 -20.60
C TRP A 237 2.46 -7.58 -20.26
N SER A 238 2.13 -8.45 -21.22
CA SER A 238 2.14 -9.91 -20.98
C SER A 238 3.52 -10.42 -20.60
N GLU A 239 4.57 -9.89 -21.26
CA GLU A 239 5.96 -10.25 -20.98
C GLU A 239 6.40 -9.76 -19.61
N VAL A 240 6.09 -8.52 -19.26
CA VAL A 240 6.53 -7.89 -18.01
C VAL A 240 5.76 -8.39 -16.79
N LEU A 241 4.46 -8.66 -16.96
CA LEU A 241 3.58 -9.14 -15.88
C LEU A 241 3.55 -10.67 -15.79
N GLY A 242 4.08 -11.39 -16.78
CA GLY A 242 4.08 -12.85 -16.82
C GLY A 242 2.67 -13.45 -16.92
N CYS A 243 1.72 -12.73 -17.53
CA CYS A 243 0.33 -13.18 -17.72
C CYS A 243 0.04 -13.52 -19.19
N SER A 244 -1.06 -14.24 -19.44
CA SER A 244 -1.44 -14.63 -20.80
C SER A 244 -1.84 -13.40 -21.63
N PRO A 245 -1.42 -13.28 -22.91
CA PRO A 245 -1.88 -12.21 -23.80
C PRO A 245 -3.40 -12.14 -23.94
N ARG A 246 -4.10 -13.26 -23.73
CA ARG A 246 -5.57 -13.32 -23.77
C ARG A 246 -6.25 -12.60 -22.60
N GLU A 247 -5.54 -12.36 -21.51
CA GLU A 247 -6.05 -11.64 -20.33
C GLU A 247 -5.98 -10.12 -20.49
N ILE A 248 -5.29 -9.63 -21.54
CA ILE A 248 -4.99 -8.22 -21.74
C ILE A 248 -5.87 -7.66 -22.86
N GLY A 249 -7.08 -7.23 -22.48
CA GLY A 249 -7.99 -6.46 -23.34
C GLY A 249 -7.75 -4.94 -23.28
N ALA A 250 -8.48 -4.17 -24.10
CA ALA A 250 -8.38 -2.71 -24.14
C ALA A 250 -8.66 -2.05 -22.76
N HIS A 251 -9.54 -2.66 -21.97
CA HIS A 251 -9.88 -2.21 -20.62
C HIS A 251 -9.09 -2.89 -19.50
N ALA A 252 -8.09 -3.72 -19.84
CA ALA A 252 -7.21 -4.33 -18.86
C ALA A 252 -6.46 -3.25 -18.08
N HIS A 253 -6.37 -3.43 -16.76
CA HIS A 253 -5.76 -2.45 -15.87
C HIS A 253 -4.46 -2.99 -15.27
N PHE A 254 -3.36 -2.27 -15.49
CA PHE A 254 -1.99 -2.73 -15.21
C PHE A 254 -1.80 -3.27 -13.80
N PHE A 255 -2.31 -2.54 -12.80
CA PHE A 255 -2.12 -2.90 -11.38
C PHE A 255 -3.07 -3.99 -10.90
N GLN A 256 -4.20 -4.21 -11.59
CA GLN A 256 -5.13 -5.31 -11.26
C GLN A 256 -4.55 -6.63 -11.75
N LEU A 257 -3.81 -6.59 -12.86
CA LEU A 257 -3.04 -7.74 -13.37
C LEU A 257 -1.79 -8.05 -12.52
N GLY A 258 -1.56 -7.34 -11.42
CA GLY A 258 -0.41 -7.53 -10.54
C GLY A 258 0.73 -6.54 -10.76
N GLY A 259 0.58 -5.58 -11.68
CA GLY A 259 1.58 -4.54 -11.92
C GLY A 259 1.90 -3.70 -10.68
N ASP A 260 3.13 -3.24 -10.60
CA ASP A 260 3.69 -2.44 -9.51
C ASP A 260 4.69 -1.41 -10.05
N SER A 261 5.36 -0.66 -9.16
CA SER A 261 6.32 0.36 -9.59
C SER A 261 7.54 -0.24 -10.30
N VAL A 262 7.97 -1.45 -9.91
CA VAL A 262 9.12 -2.14 -10.50
C VAL A 262 8.77 -2.68 -11.88
N THR A 263 7.63 -3.34 -12.02
CA THR A 263 7.13 -3.79 -13.32
C THR A 263 6.74 -2.62 -14.22
N ALA A 264 6.27 -1.50 -13.68
CA ALA A 264 6.07 -0.27 -14.45
C ALA A 264 7.40 0.28 -14.99
N MET A 265 8.47 0.31 -14.19
CA MET A 265 9.80 0.70 -14.66
C MET A 265 10.32 -0.26 -15.75
N ARG A 266 10.13 -1.58 -15.58
CA ARG A 266 10.48 -2.57 -16.61
C ARG A 266 9.68 -2.39 -17.89
N LEU A 267 8.38 -2.11 -17.78
CA LEU A 267 7.51 -1.82 -18.91
C LEU A 267 7.97 -0.57 -19.66
N VAL A 268 8.36 0.50 -18.96
CA VAL A 268 8.92 1.70 -19.59
C VAL A 268 10.19 1.36 -20.39
N ALA A 269 11.11 0.60 -19.80
CA ALA A 269 12.33 0.19 -20.50
C ALA A 269 12.04 -0.68 -21.75
N ALA A 270 11.12 -1.65 -21.62
CA ALA A 270 10.71 -2.52 -22.73
C ALA A 270 9.99 -1.74 -23.84
N ALA A 271 9.10 -0.81 -23.46
CA ALA A 271 8.42 0.08 -24.38
C ALA A 271 9.40 0.99 -25.13
N GLN A 272 10.41 1.54 -24.43
CA GLN A 272 11.46 2.34 -25.05
C GLN A 272 12.23 1.53 -26.10
N GLY A 273 12.58 0.27 -25.81
CA GLY A 273 13.22 -0.65 -26.77
C GLY A 273 12.34 -0.96 -27.99
N ALA A 274 11.02 -0.95 -27.82
CA ALA A 274 10.05 -1.06 -28.91
C ALA A 274 9.75 0.28 -29.61
N GLY A 275 10.43 1.38 -29.26
CA GLY A 275 10.18 2.71 -29.84
C GLY A 275 8.88 3.36 -29.38
N ILE A 276 8.29 2.89 -28.28
CA ILE A 276 7.10 3.47 -27.65
C ILE A 276 7.57 4.33 -26.47
N ARG A 277 7.29 5.63 -26.51
CA ARG A 277 7.68 6.55 -25.44
C ARG A 277 6.58 6.65 -24.39
N ILE A 278 6.83 6.09 -23.22
CA ILE A 278 5.97 6.19 -22.02
C ILE A 278 6.84 6.43 -20.79
N ARG A 279 6.27 7.05 -19.76
CA ARG A 279 6.91 7.26 -18.45
C ARG A 279 6.16 6.47 -17.37
N VAL A 280 6.82 6.25 -16.24
CA VAL A 280 6.18 5.60 -15.08
C VAL A 280 4.97 6.40 -14.61
N ALA A 281 5.05 7.74 -14.67
CA ALA A 281 3.93 8.63 -14.36
C ALA A 281 2.71 8.37 -15.26
N ASP A 282 2.93 8.10 -16.56
CA ASP A 282 1.83 7.87 -17.51
C ASP A 282 1.10 6.57 -17.18
N ILE A 283 1.82 5.51 -16.79
CA ILE A 283 1.23 4.23 -16.35
C ILE A 283 0.44 4.43 -15.03
N LEU A 284 0.96 5.26 -14.13
CA LEU A 284 0.30 5.54 -12.84
C LEU A 284 -0.97 6.38 -13.01
N GLN A 285 -1.00 7.30 -13.96
CA GLN A 285 -2.15 8.16 -14.24
C GLN A 285 -3.19 7.47 -15.14
N ASN A 286 -2.73 6.71 -16.14
CA ASN A 286 -3.55 6.04 -17.14
C ASN A 286 -3.31 4.53 -17.09
N PRO A 287 -3.84 3.83 -16.07
CA PRO A 287 -3.50 2.43 -15.82
C PRO A 287 -4.25 1.45 -16.70
N ARG A 288 -5.22 1.89 -17.50
CA ARG A 288 -5.93 1.05 -18.47
C ARG A 288 -5.15 1.04 -19.78
N LEU A 289 -5.10 -0.11 -20.45
CA LEU A 289 -4.34 -0.26 -21.70
C LEU A 289 -4.74 0.78 -22.76
N SER A 290 -6.04 0.98 -22.97
CA SER A 290 -6.54 1.95 -23.95
C SER A 290 -6.28 3.41 -23.58
N ASP A 291 -6.28 3.75 -22.29
CA ASP A 291 -5.95 5.10 -21.84
C ASP A 291 -4.44 5.36 -21.93
N LEU A 292 -3.60 4.35 -21.62
CA LEU A 292 -2.16 4.44 -21.77
C LEU A 292 -1.75 4.55 -23.24
N ALA A 293 -2.37 3.77 -24.12
CA ALA A 293 -2.15 3.85 -25.56
C ALA A 293 -2.50 5.24 -26.10
N ARG A 294 -3.66 5.78 -25.70
CA ARG A 294 -4.08 7.14 -26.07
C ARG A 294 -3.12 8.21 -25.55
N ALA A 295 -2.64 8.07 -24.31
CA ALA A 295 -1.66 8.98 -23.75
C ALA A 295 -0.33 8.93 -24.52
N ALA A 296 0.13 7.74 -24.91
CA ALA A 296 1.36 7.55 -25.69
C ALA A 296 1.24 8.10 -27.13
N GLU A 297 0.08 7.97 -27.77
CA GLU A 297 -0.21 8.58 -29.07
C GLU A 297 -0.16 10.11 -28.99
N ASN A 298 -0.82 10.69 -27.98
CA ASN A 298 -0.82 12.13 -27.77
C ASN A 298 0.59 12.69 -27.52
N TYR A 299 1.43 11.97 -26.78
CA TYR A 299 2.84 12.33 -26.57
C TYR A 299 3.65 12.28 -27.87
N SER A 300 3.40 11.29 -28.72
CA SER A 300 4.07 11.17 -30.03
C SER A 300 3.66 12.29 -30.99
N ALA A 301 2.44 12.81 -30.86
CA ALA A 301 1.90 13.89 -31.68
C ALA A 301 2.30 15.30 -31.21
N THR A 302 2.47 15.52 -29.90
CA THR A 302 2.70 16.88 -29.33
C THR A 302 4.17 17.26 -29.12
N ARG A 303 5.10 16.31 -29.18
CA ARG A 303 6.54 16.59 -29.07
C ARG A 303 7.29 16.14 -30.32
N GLY A 304 7.70 17.12 -31.12
CA GLY A 304 8.89 16.95 -31.96
C GLY A 304 10.06 16.48 -31.08
N ALA A 305 10.84 15.53 -31.60
CA ALA A 305 11.90 14.81 -30.91
C ALA A 305 12.59 15.63 -29.78
N GLU A 306 12.30 15.30 -28.52
CA GLU A 306 13.20 15.61 -27.41
C GLU A 306 14.46 14.80 -27.71
N GLN A 307 15.47 15.48 -28.29
CA GLN A 307 16.75 14.88 -28.62
C GLN A 307 17.47 14.56 -27.32
N ASP A 308 18.09 13.38 -27.25
CA ASP A 308 19.00 13.10 -26.17
C ASP A 308 20.08 14.18 -26.17
N PRO A 309 20.36 14.80 -25.02
CA PRO A 309 21.43 15.79 -24.92
C PRO A 309 22.74 15.16 -25.39
N ALA A 310 23.58 15.96 -26.04
CA ALA A 310 24.89 15.51 -26.46
C ALA A 310 25.70 15.02 -25.22
N PRO A 311 26.64 14.07 -25.39
CA PRO A 311 27.50 13.66 -24.28
C PRO A 311 28.13 14.88 -23.59
N PHE A 312 28.02 14.94 -22.27
CA PHE A 312 28.50 16.03 -21.40
C PHE A 312 27.77 17.38 -21.53
N GLU A 313 26.62 17.43 -22.20
CA GLU A 313 25.79 18.63 -22.21
C GLU A 313 25.18 18.88 -20.83
N LEU A 314 25.35 20.11 -20.34
CA LEU A 314 24.85 20.51 -19.03
C LEU A 314 23.32 20.63 -19.08
N CYS A 315 22.65 20.03 -18.10
CA CYS A 315 21.20 20.14 -17.96
C CYS A 315 20.80 21.63 -17.94
N PRO A 316 19.92 22.09 -18.86
CA PRO A 316 19.59 23.51 -18.96
C PRO A 316 18.91 23.98 -17.68
N THR A 317 19.63 24.76 -16.87
CA THR A 317 19.11 25.42 -15.68
C THR A 317 18.25 26.60 -16.11
N GLY A 318 16.99 26.33 -16.41
CA GLY A 318 16.14 27.32 -17.08
C GLY A 318 14.65 27.19 -16.79
N ARG A 319 14.27 27.15 -15.50
CA ARG A 319 12.99 27.67 -14.98
C ARG A 319 13.05 27.79 -13.45
N GLY A 320 13.43 28.98 -12.98
CA GLY A 320 13.19 29.45 -11.61
C GLY A 320 13.90 28.70 -10.49
N SER A 321 15.23 28.86 -10.37
CA SER A 321 15.86 28.80 -9.05
C SER A 321 15.37 30.00 -8.24
N SER A 322 14.23 29.86 -7.57
CA SER A 322 13.98 30.65 -6.37
C SER A 322 15.14 30.37 -5.42
N SER A 323 15.80 31.44 -5.00
CA SER A 323 16.88 31.43 -4.03
C SER A 323 16.47 30.61 -2.80
N VAL A 324 16.93 29.37 -2.72
CA VAL A 324 17.01 28.65 -1.45
C VAL A 324 18.24 29.21 -0.76
N SER A 325 18.03 30.23 0.07
CA SER A 325 19.04 30.67 1.03
C SER A 325 19.44 29.46 1.88
N PRO A 326 20.72 29.08 1.97
CA PRO A 326 21.14 28.06 2.91
C PRO A 326 20.90 28.60 4.33
N GLY A 327 19.97 27.96 5.05
CA GLY A 327 19.78 28.22 6.47
C GLY A 327 21.09 27.96 7.23
N PRO A 328 21.37 28.71 8.31
CA PRO A 328 22.67 28.68 8.95
C PRO A 328 22.95 27.29 9.52
N LEU A 329 23.98 26.64 8.98
CA LEU A 329 24.64 25.50 9.61
C LEU A 329 25.09 25.92 11.01
N CYS A 330 24.62 25.21 12.02
CA CYS A 330 25.18 25.22 13.37
C CYS A 330 26.68 24.96 13.30
N LYS A 331 27.50 26.01 13.43
CA LYS A 331 28.93 25.87 13.69
C LYS A 331 29.10 25.52 15.17
N GLY A 332 29.60 24.31 15.40
CA GLY A 332 30.03 23.85 16.70
C GLY A 332 31.08 24.80 17.28
N ALA A 333 30.91 25.07 18.58
CA ALA A 333 31.83 25.84 19.39
C ALA A 333 33.20 25.13 19.44
N THR A 334 34.23 25.82 18.97
CA THR A 334 35.60 25.62 19.46
C THR A 334 36.03 26.89 20.17
N SER A 335 36.32 26.71 21.45
CA SER A 335 36.86 27.67 22.39
C SER A 335 38.26 28.12 21.98
N SER A 336 38.50 29.42 21.97
CA SER A 336 39.78 29.96 22.44
C SER A 336 39.61 31.38 22.95
N SER A 337 40.20 31.57 24.12
CA SER A 337 40.17 32.68 25.06
C SER A 337 40.83 33.96 24.55
N SER A 338 40.24 35.11 24.85
CA SER A 338 40.94 36.39 24.95
C SER A 338 40.60 37.12 26.27
N THR A 339 41.50 37.01 27.24
CA THR A 339 41.85 38.04 28.24
C THR A 339 42.47 39.24 27.48
N ASN A 340 42.37 40.53 27.81
CA ASN A 340 41.99 41.29 29.01
C ASN A 340 41.65 42.75 28.55
N PRO A 341 41.09 43.64 29.39
CA PRO A 341 40.33 44.84 29.01
C PRO A 341 41.18 46.12 28.92
N GLN A 342 40.67 47.13 28.19
CA GLN A 342 41.11 48.52 28.31
C GLN A 342 40.15 49.29 29.23
N ALA A 343 40.69 49.79 30.34
CA ALA A 343 40.06 50.77 31.21
C ALA A 343 40.63 52.17 30.90
N ASN A 344 39.74 53.15 30.77
CA ASN A 344 40.09 54.57 30.58
C ASN A 344 40.64 55.19 31.89
N PRO A 345 41.54 56.19 31.79
CA PRO A 345 42.15 56.84 32.94
C PRO A 345 41.22 57.89 33.56
N ILE A 346 41.24 57.99 34.89
CA ILE A 346 40.63 59.09 35.65
C ILE A 346 41.77 59.88 36.30
N GLU A 347 41.73 61.20 36.07
CA GLU A 347 42.65 62.22 36.55
C GLU A 347 42.68 62.32 38.09
N LEU A 348 43.86 62.63 38.63
CA LEU A 348 44.08 63.18 39.97
C LEU A 348 44.48 64.65 39.83
N PRO A 349 44.06 65.52 40.77
CA PRO A 349 44.87 66.66 41.15
C PRO A 349 45.29 66.61 42.63
N ASP A 350 46.61 66.71 42.80
CA ASP A 350 47.40 67.42 43.82
C ASP A 350 46.70 67.91 45.10
N THR A 351 47.07 67.40 46.27
CA THR A 351 48.18 67.90 47.13
C THR A 351 48.29 67.07 48.41
#